data_AF-A0A4V0ZH90-F1
#
_entry.id   AF-A0A4V0ZH90-F1
#
_cell.length_a   1.000
_cell.length_b   1.000
_cell.length_c   1.000
_cell.angle_alpha   90.00
_cell.angle_beta   90.00
_cell.angle_gamma   90.00
#
_symmetry.space_group_name_H-M   'P 1'
#
loop_
_entity.id
_entity.type
_entity.pdbx_description
1 polymer ?
#
loop_
_entity_poly.entity_id
_entity_poly.type
_entity_poly.pdbx_seq_one_letter_code
_entity_poly.pdbx_strand_id
1 'polypeptide(L)'
;MDELRKQMKEFGNKLYYSFFRHRMDNTGLTKSKIMFSNVLLHIQPVKIHKRTVKFKTTMGLGLITFYLFLLLATTGILLMFHYVPSTAIGPDGLPDAYSRMVNLRSNVFWGDFLRNMHRWSAHGMVAFVALHMLRVYLAGAHRGGREFNWVVGCLLGLLTVFLSYTGYLLPWDQLAFWGVKVGTEIAKIAPGGALIRAVLLGDTDVGAEALIRFYVLHVAVLPSVMGFLIAVHFFRIRKDGGLARPADTSNEKQIPDEEFGEVKNNSVFKAARSYKLVEIVKGNEPKVNEEVDQMMFAWPKLIVRELMVFAGLMVVMSLISVFFDAPLEGPADPSHPTNPAKAPWYFLGLQELTSYDGFIGGIVIPGILAGVSCSCRTLKLRWKPLRKPTGKIFPVSGLRVNAGLKMRSSSACICSCLR
;
A
#
# COMPACT_ATOMS: atom_id res chain seq x y z
N MET A 1 -1.89 33.79 -38.54
CA MET A 1 -2.28 33.49 -37.14
C MET A 1 -3.44 32.50 -37.07
N ASP A 2 -4.49 32.66 -37.87
CA ASP A 2 -5.65 31.73 -37.83
C ASP A 2 -5.34 30.33 -38.39
N GLU A 3 -4.49 30.24 -39.42
CA GLU A 3 -4.03 28.95 -39.94
C GLU A 3 -3.25 28.14 -38.88
N LEU A 4 -2.42 28.83 -38.08
CA LEU A 4 -1.63 28.22 -37.02
C LEU A 4 -2.51 27.77 -35.84
N ARG A 5 -3.55 28.54 -35.49
CA ARG A 5 -4.59 28.13 -34.54
C ARG A 5 -5.37 26.91 -35.02
N LYS A 6 -5.68 26.83 -36.32
CA LYS A 6 -6.40 25.70 -36.92
C LYS A 6 -5.55 24.44 -36.91
N GLN A 7 -4.27 24.55 -37.28
CA GLN A 7 -3.30 23.45 -37.19
C GLN A 7 -3.08 22.99 -35.74
N MET A 8 -2.97 23.91 -34.78
CA MET A 8 -2.88 23.55 -33.36
C MET A 8 -4.14 22.85 -32.84
N LYS A 9 -5.34 23.30 -33.26
CA LYS A 9 -6.60 22.61 -32.91
C LYS A 9 -6.68 21.23 -33.55
N GLU A 10 -6.31 21.08 -34.81
CA GLU A 10 -6.28 19.78 -35.47
C GLU A 10 -5.24 18.84 -34.86
N PHE A 11 -4.06 19.33 -34.54
CA PHE A 11 -3.02 18.56 -33.86
C PHE A 11 -3.48 18.14 -32.46
N GLY A 12 -4.08 19.05 -31.69
CA GLY A 12 -4.68 18.77 -30.39
C GLY A 12 -5.81 17.74 -30.48
N ASN A 13 -6.68 17.84 -31.49
CA ASN A 13 -7.73 16.86 -31.76
C ASN A 13 -7.14 15.50 -32.18
N LYS A 14 -6.12 15.46 -33.03
CA LYS A 14 -5.42 14.22 -33.44
C LYS A 14 -4.73 13.55 -32.24
N LEU A 15 -4.05 14.32 -31.38
CA LEU A 15 -3.50 13.85 -30.11
C LEU A 15 -4.61 13.28 -29.22
N TYR A 16 -5.71 14.02 -29.06
CA TYR A 16 -6.83 13.59 -28.25
C TYR A 16 -7.45 12.27 -28.75
N TYR A 17 -7.70 12.14 -30.05
CA TYR A 17 -8.22 10.91 -30.65
C TYR A 17 -7.21 9.75 -30.70
N SER A 18 -5.90 10.05 -30.61
CA SER A 18 -4.85 9.05 -30.45
C SER A 18 -4.91 8.39 -29.07
N PHE A 19 -5.19 9.16 -28.01
CA PHE A 19 -5.36 8.63 -26.66
C PHE A 19 -6.77 8.07 -26.41
N PHE A 20 -7.81 8.71 -26.94
CA PHE A 20 -9.20 8.30 -26.78
C PHE A 20 -9.82 7.93 -28.13
N ARG A 21 -9.54 6.71 -28.61
CA ARG A 21 -10.09 6.17 -29.87
C ARG A 21 -11.61 5.99 -29.91
N HIS A 22 -12.31 6.14 -28.78
CA HIS A 22 -13.75 5.88 -28.65
C HIS A 22 -14.49 7.18 -28.30
N ARG A 23 -15.70 7.39 -28.87
CA ARG A 23 -16.57 8.51 -28.48
C ARG A 23 -16.90 8.42 -26.99
N MET A 24 -17.00 9.55 -26.30
CA MET A 24 -17.36 9.63 -24.87
C MET A 24 -18.89 9.55 -24.68
N ASP A 25 -19.53 8.50 -25.16
CA ASP A 25 -20.94 8.25 -24.83
C ASP A 25 -21.08 7.59 -23.45
N ASN A 26 -22.19 7.86 -22.76
CA ASN A 26 -22.37 7.48 -21.35
C ASN A 26 -22.79 6.01 -21.16
N THR A 27 -22.76 5.20 -22.22
CA THR A 27 -23.16 3.79 -22.19
C THR A 27 -22.15 2.92 -21.44
N GLY A 28 -22.62 1.79 -20.90
CA GLY A 28 -21.74 0.84 -20.20
C GLY A 28 -20.69 0.21 -21.11
N LEU A 29 -21.06 -0.06 -22.37
CA LEU A 29 -20.18 -0.65 -23.38
C LEU A 29 -18.97 0.24 -23.67
N THR A 30 -19.20 1.54 -23.86
CA THR A 30 -18.12 2.50 -24.13
C THR A 30 -17.19 2.64 -22.93
N LYS A 31 -17.73 2.72 -21.72
CA LYS A 31 -16.92 2.78 -20.48
C LYS A 31 -16.02 1.55 -20.35
N SER A 32 -16.54 0.35 -20.65
CA SER A 32 -15.74 -0.87 -20.69
C SER A 32 -14.69 -0.86 -21.82
N LYS A 33 -15.06 -0.44 -23.03
CA LYS A 33 -14.11 -0.36 -24.16
C LYS A 33 -12.97 0.62 -23.88
N ILE A 34 -13.24 1.77 -23.27
CA ILE A 34 -12.19 2.74 -22.87
C ILE A 34 -11.20 2.09 -21.89
N MET A 35 -11.70 1.34 -20.92
CA MET A 35 -10.88 0.62 -19.94
C MET A 35 -10.02 -0.48 -20.58
N PHE A 36 -10.56 -1.25 -21.53
CA PHE A 36 -9.84 -2.35 -22.19
C PHE A 36 -8.90 -1.89 -23.32
N SER A 37 -9.22 -0.80 -24.00
CA SER A 37 -8.43 -0.28 -25.12
C SER A 37 -7.20 0.52 -24.68
N ASN A 38 -7.11 0.90 -23.40
CA ASN A 38 -6.00 1.66 -22.85
C ASN A 38 -5.15 0.79 -21.91
N VAL A 39 -3.86 0.65 -22.23
CA VAL A 39 -2.90 -0.12 -21.41
C VAL A 39 -2.85 0.39 -19.96
N LEU A 40 -2.87 1.71 -19.75
CA LEU A 40 -2.84 2.31 -18.42
C LEU A 40 -4.14 2.08 -17.63
N LEU A 41 -5.30 2.12 -18.29
CA LEU A 41 -6.59 1.89 -17.62
C LEU A 41 -6.84 0.41 -17.36
N HIS A 42 -6.18 -0.49 -18.09
CA HIS A 42 -6.31 -1.93 -17.91
C HIS A 42 -5.91 -2.39 -16.50
N ILE A 43 -5.01 -1.66 -15.83
CA ILE A 43 -4.58 -1.93 -14.45
C ILE A 43 -5.80 -1.91 -13.51
N GLN A 44 -6.73 -0.99 -13.73
CA GLN A 44 -7.91 -0.81 -12.90
C GLN A 44 -9.04 -1.79 -13.29
N PRO A 45 -9.86 -2.28 -12.35
CA PRO A 45 -11.03 -3.09 -12.66
C PRO A 45 -12.10 -2.25 -13.35
N VAL A 46 -12.82 -2.84 -14.31
CA VAL A 46 -13.86 -2.14 -15.09
C VAL A 46 -15.03 -1.69 -14.21
N LYS A 47 -15.40 -2.52 -13.24
CA LYS A 47 -16.46 -2.23 -12.27
C LYS A 47 -15.92 -2.38 -10.85
N ILE A 48 -16.39 -1.51 -9.96
CA ILE A 48 -16.05 -1.50 -8.54
C ILE A 48 -17.31 -1.31 -7.70
N HIS A 49 -17.28 -1.82 -6.48
CA HIS A 49 -18.39 -1.62 -5.55
C HIS A 49 -18.52 -0.14 -5.13
N LYS A 50 -19.73 0.43 -5.15
CA LYS A 50 -20.03 1.84 -4.83
C LYS A 50 -19.49 2.26 -3.46
N ARG A 51 -19.47 1.34 -2.50
CA ARG A 51 -18.92 1.58 -1.15
C ARG A 51 -17.41 1.83 -1.16
N THR A 52 -16.66 1.24 -2.10
CA THR A 52 -15.21 1.46 -2.26
C THR A 52 -14.87 2.90 -2.65
N VAL A 53 -15.81 3.59 -3.32
CA VAL A 53 -15.67 5.01 -3.68
C VAL A 53 -15.92 5.94 -2.49
N LYS A 54 -16.41 5.45 -1.36
CA LYS A 54 -16.55 6.30 -0.16
C LYS A 54 -15.18 6.51 0.48
N PHE A 55 -14.85 7.76 0.76
CA PHE A 55 -13.59 8.13 1.41
C PHE A 55 -13.35 7.35 2.71
N LYS A 56 -14.39 7.23 3.55
CA LYS A 56 -14.33 6.53 4.84
C LYS A 56 -13.98 5.04 4.73
N THR A 57 -14.14 4.42 3.57
CA THR A 57 -13.87 3.00 3.41
C THR A 57 -12.38 2.76 3.33
N THR A 58 -11.68 3.26 2.32
CA THR A 58 -10.23 2.99 2.15
C THR A 58 -9.33 4.10 2.67
N MET A 59 -9.87 5.30 2.91
CA MET A 59 -9.11 6.54 3.21
C MET A 59 -8.05 6.90 2.16
N GLY A 60 -7.98 6.17 1.03
CA GLY A 60 -6.91 6.31 0.04
C GLY A 60 -5.53 5.84 0.51
N LEU A 61 -5.39 5.26 1.70
CA LEU A 61 -4.08 4.99 2.32
C LEU A 61 -3.16 4.11 1.44
N GLY A 62 -3.70 3.04 0.84
CA GLY A 62 -2.90 2.16 -0.03
C GLY A 62 -2.49 2.80 -1.37
N LEU A 63 -3.28 3.76 -1.86
CA LEU A 63 -2.91 4.54 -3.05
C LEU A 63 -1.85 5.59 -2.71
N ILE A 64 -1.98 6.24 -1.55
CA ILE A 64 -1.00 7.20 -1.05
C ILE A 64 0.37 6.52 -0.90
N THR A 65 0.44 5.33 -0.30
CA THR A 65 1.71 4.59 -0.17
C THR A 65 2.31 4.20 -1.52
N PHE A 66 1.48 3.81 -2.49
CA PHE A 66 1.96 3.52 -3.84
C PHE A 66 2.54 4.78 -4.53
N TYR A 67 1.87 5.91 -4.42
CA TYR A 67 2.36 7.16 -4.98
C TYR A 67 3.62 7.67 -4.28
N LEU A 68 3.73 7.50 -2.96
CA LEU A 68 4.96 7.79 -2.22
C LEU A 68 6.12 6.91 -2.71
N PHE A 69 5.88 5.63 -2.98
CA PHE A 69 6.89 4.76 -3.58
C PHE A 69 7.35 5.25 -4.96
N LEU A 70 6.41 5.64 -5.85
CA LEU A 70 6.77 6.20 -7.16
C LEU A 70 7.58 7.49 -7.04
N LEU A 71 7.20 8.36 -6.10
CA LEU A 71 7.91 9.59 -5.82
C LEU A 71 9.33 9.32 -5.29
N LEU A 72 9.48 8.39 -4.35
CA LEU A 72 10.77 7.94 -3.82
C LEU A 72 11.65 7.34 -4.90
N ALA A 73 11.11 6.46 -5.74
CA ALA A 73 11.85 5.86 -6.84
C ALA A 73 12.33 6.93 -7.84
N THR A 74 11.46 7.86 -8.21
CA THR A 74 11.79 8.93 -9.17
C THR A 74 12.84 9.87 -8.61
N THR A 75 12.64 10.37 -7.38
CA THR A 75 13.61 11.24 -6.72
C THR A 75 14.94 10.53 -6.44
N GLY A 76 14.90 9.26 -6.06
CA GLY A 76 16.10 8.44 -5.83
C GLY A 76 16.94 8.28 -7.09
N ILE A 77 16.31 8.00 -8.24
CA ILE A 77 17.00 7.93 -9.54
C ILE A 77 17.66 9.28 -9.88
N LEU A 78 16.98 10.40 -9.63
CA LEU A 78 17.56 11.72 -9.88
C LEU A 78 18.75 12.02 -8.96
N LEU A 79 18.67 11.66 -7.69
CA LEU A 79 19.76 11.80 -6.72
C LEU A 79 20.96 10.91 -7.06
N MET A 80 20.71 9.74 -7.64
CA MET A 80 21.75 8.79 -8.07
C MET A 80 22.78 9.41 -9.01
N PHE A 81 22.36 10.34 -9.89
CA PHE A 81 23.29 11.02 -10.82
C PHE A 81 24.29 11.95 -10.14
N HIS A 82 24.01 12.40 -8.92
CA HIS A 82 24.84 13.37 -8.19
C HIS A 82 25.57 12.78 -6.98
N TYR A 83 25.29 11.53 -6.62
CA TYR A 83 25.80 10.89 -5.43
C TYR A 83 26.93 9.90 -5.73
N VAL A 84 27.95 9.88 -4.86
CA VAL A 84 29.07 8.92 -4.91
C VAL A 84 29.19 8.22 -3.56
N PRO A 85 29.01 6.89 -3.48
CA PRO A 85 29.10 6.12 -2.24
C PRO A 85 30.56 5.83 -1.85
N SER A 86 31.32 6.87 -1.49
CA SER A 86 32.73 6.76 -1.09
C SER A 86 32.97 7.43 0.27
N THR A 87 33.78 6.79 1.12
CA THR A 87 34.25 7.38 2.39
C THR A 87 35.66 7.96 2.27
N ALA A 88 36.23 8.01 1.07
CA ALA A 88 37.55 8.59 0.83
C ALA A 88 37.54 10.08 1.22
N ILE A 89 38.61 10.53 1.86
CA ILE A 89 38.74 11.93 2.27
C ILE A 89 39.18 12.75 1.07
N GLY A 90 38.36 13.72 0.69
CA GLY A 90 38.63 14.65 -0.40
C GLY A 90 39.62 15.76 -0.01
N PRO A 91 39.99 16.63 -0.97
CA PRO A 91 40.83 17.80 -0.70
C PRO A 91 40.22 18.79 0.31
N ASP A 92 38.91 18.73 0.51
CA ASP A 92 38.13 19.49 1.47
C ASP A 92 38.20 18.93 2.91
N GLY A 93 38.90 17.81 3.11
CA GLY A 93 39.02 17.15 4.40
C GLY A 93 37.76 16.40 4.85
N LEU A 94 36.77 16.25 3.96
CA LEU A 94 35.50 15.58 4.25
C LEU A 94 35.42 14.23 3.52
N PRO A 95 34.65 13.24 4.05
CA PRO A 95 34.32 12.05 3.29
C PRO A 95 33.53 12.42 2.03
N ASP A 96 33.89 11.82 0.89
CA ASP A 96 33.30 12.08 -0.43
C ASP A 96 31.76 12.05 -0.39
N ALA A 97 31.15 11.01 0.19
CA ALA A 97 29.70 10.84 0.28
C ALA A 97 29.02 12.02 1.00
N TYR A 98 29.63 12.50 2.09
CA TYR A 98 29.14 13.65 2.84
C TYR A 98 29.32 14.95 2.03
N SER A 99 30.48 15.13 1.39
CA SER A 99 30.75 16.27 0.52
C SER A 99 29.73 16.36 -0.64
N ARG A 100 29.31 15.22 -1.22
CA ARG A 100 28.21 15.20 -2.21
C ARG A 100 26.86 15.63 -1.65
N MET A 101 26.56 15.33 -0.38
CA MET A 101 25.35 15.86 0.26
C MET A 101 25.40 17.38 0.38
N VAL A 102 26.54 17.94 0.79
CA VAL A 102 26.70 19.40 0.89
C VAL A 102 26.62 20.05 -0.49
N ASN A 103 27.32 19.50 -1.49
CA ASN A 103 27.32 19.98 -2.87
C ASN A 103 25.92 19.95 -3.50
N LEU A 104 25.13 18.91 -3.21
CA LEU A 104 23.75 18.80 -3.68
C LEU A 104 22.87 19.95 -3.16
N ARG A 105 23.13 20.44 -1.94
CA ARG A 105 22.36 21.56 -1.35
C ARG A 105 22.76 22.91 -1.94
N SER A 106 24.04 23.12 -2.23
CA SER A 106 24.58 24.43 -2.60
C SER A 106 24.71 24.64 -4.11
N ASN A 107 25.09 23.62 -4.87
CA ASN A 107 25.56 23.77 -6.24
C ASN A 107 24.63 23.16 -7.30
N VAL A 108 23.72 22.27 -6.92
CA VAL A 108 22.79 21.61 -7.85
C VAL A 108 21.46 22.37 -7.87
N PHE A 109 20.98 22.74 -9.06
CA PHE A 109 19.69 23.40 -9.24
C PHE A 109 18.55 22.52 -8.71
N TRP A 110 17.79 23.02 -7.73
CA TRP A 110 16.76 22.27 -6.99
C TRP A 110 17.26 21.01 -6.26
N GLY A 111 18.58 20.87 -6.03
CA GLY A 111 19.15 19.70 -5.36
C GLY A 111 18.69 19.55 -3.90
N ASP A 112 18.62 20.64 -3.14
CA ASP A 112 18.11 20.63 -1.77
C ASP A 112 16.63 20.20 -1.71
N PHE A 113 15.80 20.72 -2.62
CA PHE A 113 14.41 20.29 -2.75
C PHE A 113 14.28 18.80 -3.08
N LEU A 114 15.07 18.27 -4.01
CA LEU A 114 15.03 16.84 -4.36
C LEU A 114 15.42 15.97 -3.16
N ARG A 115 16.43 16.38 -2.40
CA ARG A 115 16.86 15.71 -1.16
C ARG A 115 15.77 15.75 -0.11
N ASN A 116 15.19 16.92 0.16
CA ASN A 116 14.12 17.11 1.14
C ASN A 116 12.89 16.28 0.75
N MET A 117 12.51 16.30 -0.54
CA MET A 117 11.43 15.50 -1.09
C MET A 117 11.63 14.01 -0.86
N HIS A 118 12.84 13.49 -1.14
CA HIS A 118 13.15 12.09 -0.92
C HIS A 118 13.08 11.73 0.57
N ARG A 119 13.67 12.55 1.46
CA ARG A 119 13.70 12.30 2.90
C ARG A 119 12.32 12.38 3.55
N TRP A 120 11.55 13.43 3.28
CA TRP A 120 10.20 13.59 3.85
C TRP A 120 9.24 12.54 3.33
N SER A 121 9.37 12.14 2.07
CA SER A 121 8.54 11.09 1.49
C SER A 121 8.89 9.72 2.05
N ALA A 122 10.14 9.47 2.46
CA ALA A 122 10.52 8.26 3.18
C ALA A 122 9.83 8.20 4.56
N HIS A 123 9.84 9.31 5.31
CA HIS A 123 9.09 9.40 6.57
C HIS A 123 7.57 9.22 6.36
N GLY A 124 7.02 9.86 5.34
CA GLY A 124 5.63 9.69 4.93
C GLY A 124 5.30 8.25 4.58
N MET A 125 6.17 7.57 3.84
CA MET A 125 5.98 6.18 3.42
C MET A 125 5.84 5.26 4.63
N VAL A 126 6.74 5.36 5.61
CA VAL A 126 6.66 4.57 6.85
C VAL A 126 5.36 4.85 7.61
N ALA A 127 5.00 6.13 7.77
CA ALA A 127 3.79 6.53 8.48
C ALA A 127 2.50 6.02 7.79
N PHE A 128 2.37 6.22 6.48
CA PHE A 128 1.19 5.82 5.73
C PHE A 128 1.08 4.31 5.56
N VAL A 129 2.20 3.57 5.45
CA VAL A 129 2.19 2.11 5.47
C VAL A 129 1.71 1.59 6.84
N ALA A 130 2.21 2.16 7.94
CA ALA A 130 1.73 1.79 9.28
C ALA A 130 0.22 2.05 9.44
N LEU A 131 -0.27 3.21 9.00
CA LEU A 131 -1.71 3.53 9.00
C LEU A 131 -2.52 2.60 8.09
N HIS A 132 -1.98 2.25 6.92
CA HIS A 132 -2.62 1.31 6.00
C HIS A 132 -2.78 -0.08 6.63
N MET A 133 -1.70 -0.59 7.23
CA MET A 133 -1.69 -1.86 7.96
C MET A 133 -2.69 -1.85 9.11
N LEU A 134 -2.65 -0.81 9.94
CA LEU A 134 -3.58 -0.63 11.06
C LEU A 134 -5.04 -0.63 10.59
N ARG A 135 -5.36 0.13 9.53
CA ARG A 135 -6.71 0.19 8.99
C ARG A 135 -7.16 -1.16 8.43
N VAL A 136 -6.30 -1.91 7.74
CA VAL A 136 -6.65 -3.24 7.20
C VAL A 136 -6.87 -4.25 8.31
N TYR A 137 -6.07 -4.19 9.37
CA TYR A 137 -6.22 -5.01 10.56
C TYR A 137 -7.54 -4.70 11.30
N LEU A 138 -7.77 -3.42 11.67
CA LEU A 138 -8.97 -2.98 12.39
C LEU A 138 -10.26 -3.17 11.59
N ALA A 139 -10.22 -2.96 10.28
CA ALA A 139 -11.38 -3.18 9.41
C ALA A 139 -11.63 -4.67 9.11
N GLY A 140 -10.75 -5.58 9.52
CA GLY A 140 -10.83 -7.01 9.21
C GLY A 140 -10.75 -7.31 7.70
N ALA A 141 -10.15 -6.42 6.91
CA ALA A 141 -10.17 -6.48 5.45
C ALA A 141 -9.22 -7.54 4.85
N HIS A 142 -8.37 -8.13 5.70
CA HIS A 142 -7.50 -9.27 5.40
C HIS A 142 -8.25 -10.61 5.38
N ARG A 143 -9.47 -10.67 5.92
CA ARG A 143 -10.28 -11.90 6.03
C ARG A 143 -11.03 -12.21 4.73
N GLY A 144 -11.51 -13.45 4.59
CA GLY A 144 -12.39 -13.86 3.48
C GLY A 144 -11.65 -14.12 2.18
N GLY A 145 -10.57 -14.92 2.24
CA GLY A 145 -9.76 -15.31 1.06
C GLY A 145 -8.61 -14.34 0.71
N ARG A 146 -8.50 -13.20 1.42
CA ARG A 146 -7.47 -12.16 1.19
C ARG A 146 -6.23 -12.30 2.09
N GLU A 147 -6.11 -13.45 2.74
CA GLU A 147 -5.06 -13.80 3.69
C GLU A 147 -3.67 -13.80 3.05
N PHE A 148 -3.56 -14.33 1.83
CA PHE A 148 -2.32 -14.29 1.05
C PHE A 148 -1.90 -12.84 0.75
N ASN A 149 -2.84 -11.98 0.36
CA ASN A 149 -2.55 -10.58 0.09
C ASN A 149 -2.11 -9.81 1.35
N TRP A 150 -2.62 -10.23 2.52
CA TRP A 150 -2.19 -9.70 3.82
C TRP A 150 -0.75 -10.07 4.15
N VAL A 151 -0.35 -11.33 3.95
CA VAL A 151 1.06 -11.75 4.13
C VAL A 151 1.99 -10.97 3.21
N VAL A 152 1.61 -10.78 1.95
CA VAL A 152 2.35 -9.91 1.01
C VAL A 152 2.42 -8.47 1.53
N GLY A 153 1.33 -7.94 2.10
CA GLY A 153 1.30 -6.62 2.74
C GLY A 153 2.23 -6.51 3.95
N CYS A 154 2.28 -7.52 4.81
CA CYS A 154 3.25 -7.59 5.92
C CYS A 154 4.69 -7.58 5.41
N LEU A 155 4.99 -8.37 4.37
CA LEU A 155 6.32 -8.41 3.75
C LEU A 155 6.70 -7.04 3.14
N LEU A 156 5.77 -6.38 2.45
CA LEU A 156 5.95 -5.01 1.94
C LEU A 156 6.19 -4.00 3.07
N GLY A 157 5.49 -4.15 4.20
CA GLY A 157 5.69 -3.33 5.39
C GLY A 157 7.09 -3.47 5.97
N LEU A 158 7.58 -4.71 6.12
CA LEU A 158 8.95 -4.99 6.56
C LEU A 158 9.99 -4.44 5.58
N LEU A 159 9.77 -4.65 4.28
CA LEU A 159 10.64 -4.15 3.22
C LEU A 159 10.70 -2.62 3.20
N THR A 160 9.59 -1.94 3.53
CA THR A 160 9.55 -0.46 3.67
C THR A 160 10.49 0.01 4.77
N VAL A 161 10.43 -0.62 5.94
CA VAL A 161 11.30 -0.29 7.08
C VAL A 161 12.77 -0.58 6.74
N PHE A 162 13.05 -1.69 6.05
CA PHE A 162 14.39 -2.05 5.63
C PHE A 162 14.97 -1.12 4.55
N LEU A 163 14.16 -0.70 3.59
CA LEU A 163 14.52 0.35 2.62
C LEU A 163 14.85 1.67 3.31
N SER A 164 14.02 2.06 4.29
CA SER A 164 14.26 3.28 5.05
C SER A 164 15.55 3.23 5.86
N TYR A 165 15.88 2.08 6.46
CA TYR A 165 17.12 1.87 7.21
C TYR A 165 18.36 1.88 6.30
N THR A 166 18.32 1.17 5.17
CA THR A 166 19.46 1.13 4.23
C THR A 166 19.75 2.50 3.62
N GLY A 167 18.72 3.28 3.28
CA GLY A 167 18.86 4.65 2.77
C GLY A 167 19.35 5.65 3.81
N TYR A 168 19.14 5.36 5.09
CA TYR A 168 19.55 6.24 6.19
C TYR A 168 21.08 6.40 6.27
N LEU A 169 21.86 5.38 5.86
CA LEU A 169 23.32 5.41 5.89
C LEU A 169 23.94 6.36 4.83
N LEU A 170 23.27 6.53 3.68
CA LEU A 170 23.86 7.15 2.49
C LEU A 170 24.36 8.59 2.68
N PRO A 171 23.70 9.47 3.46
CA PRO A 171 24.22 10.82 3.70
C PRO A 171 25.59 10.85 4.41
N TRP A 172 25.98 9.75 5.07
CA TRP A 172 27.22 9.63 5.84
C TRP A 172 27.40 10.74 6.89
N ASP A 173 26.29 11.15 7.50
CA ASP A 173 26.27 12.07 8.64
C ASP A 173 26.42 11.31 9.97
N GLN A 174 26.70 12.05 11.04
CA GLN A 174 26.98 11.49 12.35
C GLN A 174 25.83 10.63 12.90
N LEU A 175 24.59 11.09 12.76
CA LEU A 175 23.40 10.38 13.22
C LEU A 175 23.15 9.09 12.42
N ALA A 176 23.33 9.16 11.10
CA ALA A 176 23.21 8.04 10.17
C ALA A 176 24.20 6.92 10.52
N PHE A 177 25.46 7.29 10.69
CA PHE A 177 26.53 6.34 11.00
C PHE A 177 26.27 5.59 12.30
N TRP A 178 26.01 6.30 13.40
CA TRP A 178 25.78 5.67 14.70
C TRP A 178 24.46 4.91 14.75
N GLY A 179 23.40 5.42 14.12
CA GLY A 179 22.12 4.73 14.03
C GLY A 179 22.23 3.38 13.31
N VAL A 180 23.01 3.33 12.22
CA VAL A 180 23.25 2.08 11.49
C VAL A 180 24.16 1.16 12.28
N LYS A 181 25.25 1.66 12.88
CA LYS A 181 26.14 0.87 13.73
C LYS A 181 25.38 0.15 14.85
N VAL A 182 24.58 0.89 15.63
CA VAL A 182 23.74 0.31 16.69
C VAL A 182 22.74 -0.70 16.13
N GLY A 183 22.08 -0.38 15.01
CA GLY A 183 21.13 -1.31 14.37
C GLY A 183 21.77 -2.64 13.93
N THR A 184 22.99 -2.60 13.39
CA THR A 184 23.71 -3.81 12.98
C THR A 184 24.21 -4.63 14.18
N GLU A 185 24.54 -4.00 15.30
CA GLU A 185 24.85 -4.70 16.55
C GLU A 185 23.63 -5.39 17.14
N ILE A 186 22.45 -4.76 17.10
CA ILE A 186 21.20 -5.41 17.52
C ILE A 186 20.90 -6.60 16.60
N ALA A 187 21.07 -6.43 15.28
CA ALA A 187 20.84 -7.50 14.31
C ALA A 187 21.76 -8.71 14.52
N LYS A 188 23.00 -8.50 15.02
CA LYS A 188 23.96 -9.57 15.35
C LYS A 188 23.42 -10.58 16.36
N ILE A 189 22.56 -10.11 17.27
CA ILE A 189 21.98 -10.92 18.35
C ILE A 189 20.98 -11.96 17.79
N ALA A 190 20.40 -11.72 16.62
CA ALA A 190 19.40 -12.60 16.03
C ALA A 190 20.02 -13.95 15.59
N PRO A 191 19.24 -15.04 15.55
CA PRO A 191 19.71 -16.31 14.99
C PRO A 191 20.20 -16.12 13.55
N GLY A 192 21.48 -16.42 13.27
CA GLY A 192 22.11 -16.16 11.97
C GLY A 192 22.48 -14.70 11.70
N GLY A 193 22.21 -13.79 12.64
CA GLY A 193 22.47 -12.36 12.54
C GLY A 193 23.96 -12.01 12.40
N ALA A 194 24.85 -12.76 13.06
CA ALA A 194 26.30 -12.57 12.93
C ALA A 194 26.79 -12.78 11.48
N LEU A 195 26.27 -13.79 10.77
CA LEU A 195 26.59 -14.03 9.37
C LEU A 195 26.03 -12.92 8.48
N ILE A 196 24.77 -12.53 8.70
CA ILE A 196 24.12 -11.45 7.95
C ILE A 196 24.89 -10.14 8.12
N ARG A 197 25.30 -9.81 9.35
CA ARG A 197 26.13 -8.62 9.66
C ARG A 197 27.47 -8.69 8.94
N ALA A 198 28.16 -9.83 9.00
CA ALA A 198 29.45 -10.00 8.34
C ALA A 198 29.35 -9.81 6.81
N VAL A 199 28.30 -10.33 6.18
CA VAL A 199 28.06 -10.16 4.74
C VAL A 199 27.67 -8.72 4.37
N LEU A 200 26.82 -8.08 5.17
CA LEU A 200 26.33 -6.73 4.89
C LEU A 200 27.40 -5.65 5.12
N LEU A 201 28.17 -5.74 6.20
CA LEU A 201 29.26 -4.80 6.49
C LEU A 201 30.50 -5.11 5.67
N GLY A 202 30.82 -6.40 5.49
CA GLY A 202 32.08 -6.88 4.90
C GLY A 202 33.34 -6.44 5.63
N ASP A 203 33.19 -5.97 6.86
CA ASP A 203 34.25 -5.62 7.78
C ASP A 203 33.74 -5.79 9.23
N THR A 204 34.63 -5.61 10.19
CA THR A 204 34.36 -5.62 11.63
C THR A 204 33.48 -4.46 12.08
N ASP A 205 33.48 -3.34 11.36
CA ASP A 205 32.70 -2.13 11.67
C ASP A 205 32.08 -1.51 10.40
N VAL A 206 31.24 -0.48 10.57
CA VAL A 206 30.65 0.27 9.47
C VAL A 206 31.73 1.12 8.79
N GLY A 207 31.99 0.85 7.50
CA GLY A 207 33.02 1.54 6.72
C GLY A 207 32.68 1.65 5.23
N ALA A 208 33.69 1.88 4.39
CA ALA A 208 33.54 2.05 2.94
C ALA A 208 32.78 0.88 2.27
N GLU A 209 33.15 -0.33 2.66
CA GLU A 209 32.57 -1.58 2.15
C GLU A 209 31.09 -1.72 2.52
N ALA A 210 30.70 -1.29 3.73
CA ALA A 210 29.31 -1.25 4.13
C ALA A 210 28.52 -0.20 3.31
N LEU A 211 29.10 0.98 3.09
CA LEU A 211 28.45 2.08 2.36
C LEU A 211 28.08 1.67 0.93
N ILE A 212 29.00 1.08 0.17
CA ILE A 212 28.73 0.66 -1.21
C ILE A 212 27.67 -0.45 -1.28
N ARG A 213 27.69 -1.43 -0.37
CA ARG A 213 26.68 -2.50 -0.33
C ARG A 213 25.30 -1.97 0.03
N PHE A 214 25.22 -1.10 1.03
CA PHE A 214 23.96 -0.45 1.42
C PHE A 214 23.41 0.41 0.28
N TYR A 215 24.26 1.12 -0.44
CA TYR A 215 23.87 1.88 -1.63
C TYR A 215 23.27 0.98 -2.72
N VAL A 216 23.94 -0.12 -3.11
CA VAL A 216 23.43 -1.06 -4.13
C VAL A 216 22.13 -1.71 -3.68
N LEU A 217 22.03 -2.10 -2.41
CA LEU A 217 20.80 -2.65 -1.84
C LEU A 217 19.66 -1.63 -1.89
N HIS A 218 19.91 -0.40 -1.46
CA HIS A 218 18.90 0.64 -1.36
C HIS A 218 18.40 1.14 -2.71
N VAL A 219 19.29 1.29 -3.69
CA VAL A 219 18.96 1.91 -4.98
C VAL A 219 18.44 0.89 -6.00
N ALA A 220 18.99 -0.32 -6.01
CA ALA A 220 18.67 -1.31 -7.04
C ALA A 220 17.88 -2.51 -6.51
N VAL A 221 18.47 -3.26 -5.56
CA VAL A 221 17.93 -4.58 -5.19
C VAL A 221 16.60 -4.47 -4.47
N LEU A 222 16.53 -3.69 -3.39
CA LEU A 222 15.34 -3.59 -2.56
C LEU A 222 14.16 -2.90 -3.27
N PRO A 223 14.34 -1.80 -4.01
CA PRO A 223 13.24 -1.21 -4.79
C PRO A 223 12.71 -2.15 -5.88
N SER A 224 13.58 -2.96 -6.49
CA SER A 224 13.16 -3.93 -7.51
C SER A 224 12.29 -5.04 -6.90
N VAL A 225 12.71 -5.60 -5.77
CA VAL A 225 11.92 -6.59 -5.01
C VAL A 225 10.60 -5.97 -4.55
N MET A 226 10.63 -4.72 -4.08
CA MET A 226 9.43 -3.99 -3.67
C MET A 226 8.46 -3.80 -4.83
N GLY A 227 8.95 -3.37 -6.00
CA GLY A 227 8.15 -3.21 -7.21
C GLY A 227 7.47 -4.52 -7.64
N PHE A 228 8.20 -5.64 -7.60
CA PHE A 228 7.63 -6.95 -7.86
C PHE A 228 6.52 -7.32 -6.87
N LEU A 229 6.76 -7.15 -5.57
CA LEU A 229 5.76 -7.46 -4.54
C LEU A 229 4.55 -6.53 -4.61
N ILE A 230 4.72 -5.26 -4.94
CA ILE A 230 3.60 -4.32 -5.20
C ILE A 230 2.77 -4.81 -6.39
N ALA A 231 3.41 -5.27 -7.47
CA ALA A 231 2.69 -5.82 -8.63
C ALA A 231 1.86 -7.05 -8.23
N VAL A 232 2.45 -7.98 -7.46
CA VAL A 232 1.73 -9.15 -6.91
C VAL A 232 0.58 -8.72 -5.99
N HIS A 233 0.79 -7.72 -5.14
CA HIS A 233 -0.21 -7.19 -4.21
C HIS A 233 -1.41 -6.58 -4.96
N PHE A 234 -1.17 -5.75 -5.98
CA PHE A 234 -2.23 -5.18 -6.81
C PHE A 234 -2.93 -6.23 -7.67
N PHE A 235 -2.20 -7.18 -8.23
CA PHE A 235 -2.77 -8.30 -8.96
C PHE A 235 -3.75 -9.09 -8.07
N ARG A 236 -3.38 -9.37 -6.82
CA ARG A 236 -4.25 -10.07 -5.87
C ARG A 236 -5.46 -9.24 -5.48
N ILE A 237 -5.31 -7.94 -5.22
CA ILE A 237 -6.45 -7.04 -5.00
C ILE A 237 -7.45 -7.12 -6.16
N ARG A 238 -6.96 -7.15 -7.42
CA ARG A 238 -7.83 -7.28 -8.60
C ARG A 238 -8.53 -8.65 -8.65
N LYS A 239 -7.81 -9.73 -8.37
CA LYS A 239 -8.37 -11.10 -8.35
C LYS A 239 -9.38 -11.32 -7.22
N ASP A 240 -9.18 -10.67 -6.08
CA ASP A 240 -10.03 -10.80 -4.88
C ASP A 240 -11.28 -9.89 -4.92
N GLY A 241 -11.64 -9.36 -6.09
CA GLY A 241 -12.84 -8.54 -6.27
C GLY A 241 -12.68 -7.04 -5.94
N GLY A 242 -11.43 -6.55 -5.84
CA GLY A 242 -11.11 -5.12 -5.71
C GLY A 242 -10.69 -4.66 -4.31
N LEU A 243 -10.60 -3.34 -4.12
CA LEU A 243 -9.93 -2.70 -2.97
C LEU A 243 -10.52 -3.10 -1.59
N ALA A 244 -11.84 -3.29 -1.46
CA ALA A 244 -12.46 -3.79 -0.23
C ALA A 244 -13.89 -4.29 -0.47
N ARG A 245 -14.15 -5.55 -0.14
CA ARG A 245 -15.49 -6.12 -0.03
C ARG A 245 -15.97 -5.94 1.42
N PRO A 246 -17.12 -5.30 1.69
CA PRO A 246 -17.56 -5.11 3.07
C PRO A 246 -18.12 -6.42 3.65
N ALA A 247 -17.94 -6.63 4.96
CA ALA A 247 -18.24 -7.90 5.64
C ALA A 247 -19.71 -8.35 5.54
N ASP A 248 -20.63 -7.41 5.26
CA ASP A 248 -22.06 -7.65 5.03
C ASP A 248 -22.38 -8.30 3.67
N THR A 249 -21.42 -8.32 2.74
CA THR A 249 -21.57 -8.97 1.42
C THR A 249 -21.01 -10.39 1.41
N SER A 250 -20.58 -10.94 2.55
CA SER A 250 -20.14 -12.34 2.67
C SER A 250 -21.27 -13.35 2.36
N ASN A 251 -22.52 -12.93 2.49
CA ASN A 251 -23.72 -13.70 2.14
C ASN A 251 -24.23 -13.44 0.72
N GLU A 252 -23.63 -12.49 0.00
CA GLU A 252 -23.95 -12.26 -1.41
C GLU A 252 -23.19 -13.31 -2.20
N LYS A 253 -23.91 -14.34 -2.64
CA LYS A 253 -23.36 -15.44 -3.41
C LYS A 253 -22.52 -14.83 -4.54
N GLN A 254 -21.22 -15.11 -4.53
CA GLN A 254 -20.52 -15.09 -5.81
C GLN A 254 -21.29 -16.09 -6.66
N ILE A 255 -21.68 -15.69 -7.88
CA ILE A 255 -22.11 -16.61 -8.92
C ILE A 255 -21.15 -17.80 -8.79
N PRO A 256 -21.61 -18.97 -8.31
CA PRO A 256 -20.73 -20.12 -8.19
C PRO A 256 -20.10 -20.34 -9.56
N ASP A 257 -18.83 -20.73 -9.63
CA ASP A 257 -18.25 -21.11 -10.93
C ASP A 257 -19.05 -22.26 -11.60
N GLU A 258 -19.88 -22.95 -10.82
CA GLU A 258 -20.89 -23.94 -11.24
C GLU A 258 -22.15 -23.35 -11.91
N GLU A 259 -22.41 -22.04 -11.78
CA GLU A 259 -23.50 -21.30 -12.46
C GLU A 259 -23.05 -20.69 -13.80
N PHE A 260 -21.75 -20.74 -14.13
CA PHE A 260 -21.38 -20.96 -15.52
C PHE A 260 -21.73 -22.42 -15.82
N GLY A 261 -23.04 -22.67 -15.98
CA GLY A 261 -23.57 -23.99 -16.28
C GLY A 261 -22.71 -24.57 -17.37
N GLU A 262 -22.31 -25.83 -17.17
CA GLU A 262 -21.71 -26.69 -18.19
C GLU A 262 -22.32 -26.27 -19.52
N VAL A 263 -21.50 -25.76 -20.46
CA VAL A 263 -21.99 -25.38 -21.79
C VAL A 263 -22.42 -26.68 -22.43
N LYS A 264 -23.66 -27.06 -22.12
CA LYS A 264 -24.34 -28.14 -22.78
C LYS A 264 -24.46 -27.62 -24.18
N ASN A 265 -23.63 -28.18 -25.06
CA ASN A 265 -23.80 -28.15 -26.50
C ASN A 265 -25.08 -28.92 -26.85
N ASN A 266 -26.19 -28.56 -26.21
CA ASN A 266 -27.52 -28.93 -26.60
C ASN A 266 -27.78 -28.03 -27.79
N SER A 267 -27.37 -28.54 -28.95
CA SER A 267 -27.83 -28.16 -30.27
C SER A 267 -29.36 -28.33 -30.33
N VAL A 268 -30.08 -27.48 -29.58
CA VAL A 268 -31.53 -27.28 -29.70
C VAL A 268 -31.82 -26.54 -31.02
N PHE A 269 -30.79 -25.96 -31.64
CA PHE A 269 -30.85 -25.52 -33.04
C PHE A 269 -30.52 -26.67 -33.99
N LYS A 270 -31.46 -27.61 -34.15
CA LYS A 270 -31.59 -28.28 -35.44
C LYS A 270 -32.10 -27.22 -36.40
N ALA A 271 -31.30 -26.93 -37.42
CA ALA A 271 -31.51 -25.89 -38.40
C ALA A 271 -32.94 -25.93 -39.00
N ALA A 272 -33.80 -25.03 -38.54
CA ALA A 272 -34.94 -24.55 -39.31
C ALA A 272 -34.84 -23.02 -39.28
N ARG A 273 -34.17 -22.47 -40.30
CA ARG A 273 -34.08 -21.04 -40.52
C ARG A 273 -35.49 -20.51 -40.76
N SER A 274 -36.00 -19.74 -39.82
CA SER A 274 -37.09 -18.80 -40.01
C SER A 274 -36.59 -17.46 -39.49
N TYR A 275 -36.07 -16.64 -40.40
CA TYR A 275 -35.71 -15.25 -40.08
C TYR A 275 -37.01 -14.46 -39.98
N LYS A 276 -37.75 -14.61 -38.89
CA LYS A 276 -38.68 -13.56 -38.48
C LYS A 276 -37.81 -12.51 -37.81
N LEU A 277 -37.72 -11.34 -38.45
CA LEU A 277 -37.04 -10.18 -37.90
C LEU A 277 -37.81 -9.77 -36.64
N VAL A 278 -37.42 -10.33 -35.50
CA VAL A 278 -37.85 -9.82 -34.20
C VAL A 278 -37.21 -8.45 -34.13
N GLU A 279 -38.07 -7.44 -34.18
CA GLU A 279 -37.70 -6.05 -34.02
C GLU A 279 -36.66 -5.94 -32.90
N ILE A 280 -35.50 -5.39 -33.22
CA ILE A 280 -34.48 -5.07 -32.23
C ILE A 280 -35.12 -4.00 -31.35
N VAL A 281 -35.75 -4.44 -30.26
CA VAL A 281 -36.28 -3.54 -29.24
C VAL A 281 -35.07 -2.81 -28.66
N LYS A 282 -34.85 -1.59 -29.15
CA LYS A 282 -33.94 -0.61 -28.54
C LYS A 282 -34.61 -0.11 -27.26
N GLY A 283 -34.73 -0.98 -26.27
CA GLY A 283 -35.28 -0.68 -24.96
C GLY A 283 -34.45 -1.40 -23.91
N ASN A 284 -34.22 -0.74 -22.77
CA ASN A 284 -33.60 -1.40 -21.62
C ASN A 284 -34.51 -2.55 -21.18
N GLU A 285 -34.04 -3.78 -21.35
CA GLU A 285 -34.73 -4.96 -20.84
C GLU A 285 -34.91 -4.84 -19.31
N PRO A 286 -36.06 -5.27 -18.76
CA PRO A 286 -36.25 -5.34 -17.33
C PRO A 286 -35.31 -6.43 -16.80
N LYS A 287 -34.29 -6.02 -16.05
CA LYS A 287 -33.40 -6.94 -15.37
C LYS A 287 -34.19 -7.75 -14.34
N VAL A 288 -34.54 -8.98 -14.68
CA VAL A 288 -35.04 -9.97 -13.72
C VAL A 288 -33.88 -10.32 -12.78
N ASN A 289 -34.14 -10.26 -11.47
CA ASN A 289 -33.19 -10.27 -10.35
C ASN A 289 -32.43 -8.95 -10.18
N GLU A 290 -33.15 -7.91 -9.74
CA GLU A 290 -32.57 -6.72 -9.14
C GLU A 290 -32.04 -7.04 -7.73
N GLU A 291 -31.17 -8.04 -7.59
CA GLU A 291 -30.15 -7.92 -6.55
C GLU A 291 -29.34 -6.69 -6.96
N VAL A 292 -29.57 -5.59 -6.25
CA VAL A 292 -29.08 -4.25 -6.58
C VAL A 292 -27.57 -4.33 -6.71
N ASP A 293 -27.09 -4.58 -7.93
CA ASP A 293 -25.69 -4.78 -8.24
C ASP A 293 -24.98 -3.48 -7.84
N GLN A 294 -24.40 -3.49 -6.63
CA GLN A 294 -23.81 -2.30 -6.00
C GLN A 294 -22.53 -1.89 -6.72
N MET A 295 -22.23 -2.51 -7.87
CA MET A 295 -21.14 -2.23 -8.75
C MET A 295 -21.41 -0.97 -9.60
N MET A 296 -20.38 -0.17 -9.80
CA MET A 296 -20.36 0.99 -10.67
C MET A 296 -19.10 0.97 -11.54
N PHE A 297 -19.16 1.54 -12.73
CA PHE A 297 -17.98 1.66 -13.59
C PHE A 297 -16.89 2.51 -12.91
N ALA A 298 -15.64 2.05 -12.97
CA ALA A 298 -14.50 2.79 -12.45
C ALA A 298 -14.30 4.10 -13.24
N TRP A 299 -14.43 4.04 -14.57
CA TRP A 299 -14.38 5.22 -15.42
C TRP A 299 -15.69 6.04 -15.37
N PRO A 300 -15.63 7.38 -15.26
CA PRO A 300 -14.44 8.22 -15.02
C PRO A 300 -14.17 8.48 -13.53
N LYS A 301 -15.16 8.23 -12.67
CA LYS A 301 -15.21 8.77 -11.30
C LYS A 301 -14.08 8.25 -10.40
N LEU A 302 -13.71 6.97 -10.51
CA LEU A 302 -12.62 6.39 -9.72
C LEU A 302 -11.28 7.00 -10.15
N ILE A 303 -10.99 6.97 -11.45
CA ILE A 303 -9.72 7.44 -12.01
C ILE A 303 -9.48 8.91 -11.67
N VAL A 304 -10.48 9.78 -11.86
CA VAL A 304 -10.35 11.19 -11.52
C VAL A 304 -10.06 11.35 -10.02
N ARG A 305 -10.72 10.59 -9.14
CA ARG A 305 -10.45 10.63 -7.70
C ARG A 305 -9.04 10.15 -7.35
N GLU A 306 -8.54 9.11 -8.01
CA GLU A 306 -7.18 8.62 -7.82
C GLU A 306 -6.14 9.64 -8.28
N LEU A 307 -6.39 10.35 -9.38
CA LEU A 307 -5.57 11.46 -9.87
C LEU A 307 -5.62 12.67 -8.93
N MET A 308 -6.78 12.98 -8.32
CA MET A 308 -6.87 14.03 -7.30
C MET A 308 -6.03 13.70 -6.07
N VAL A 309 -6.03 12.43 -5.63
CA VAL A 309 -5.17 11.99 -4.50
C VAL A 309 -3.69 12.13 -4.85
N PHE A 310 -3.31 11.75 -6.08
CA PHE A 310 -1.94 11.92 -6.56
C PHE A 310 -1.53 13.40 -6.59
N ALA A 311 -2.33 14.26 -7.22
CA ALA A 311 -2.05 15.70 -7.30
C ALA A 311 -1.99 16.34 -5.92
N GLY A 312 -2.92 16.00 -5.01
CA GLY A 312 -2.90 16.48 -3.64
C GLY A 312 -1.64 16.05 -2.88
N LEU A 313 -1.22 14.78 -3.02
CA LEU A 313 0.02 14.29 -2.43
C LEU A 313 1.24 15.03 -2.97
N MET A 314 1.34 15.23 -4.28
CA MET A 314 2.42 15.97 -4.92
C MET A 314 2.53 17.39 -4.37
N VAL A 315 1.40 18.10 -4.24
CA VAL A 315 1.36 19.45 -3.67
C VAL A 315 1.82 19.43 -2.21
N VAL A 316 1.27 18.56 -1.38
CA VAL A 316 1.62 18.49 0.05
C VAL A 316 3.11 18.18 0.23
N MET A 317 3.63 17.17 -0.46
CA MET A 317 5.04 16.79 -0.34
C MET A 317 5.97 17.89 -0.88
N SER A 318 5.57 18.60 -1.95
CA SER A 318 6.33 19.74 -2.46
C SER A 318 6.37 20.90 -1.47
N LEU A 319 5.24 21.24 -0.85
CA LEU A 319 5.18 22.27 0.18
C LEU A 319 6.06 21.89 1.38
N ILE A 320 5.95 20.65 1.87
CA ILE A 320 6.80 20.19 2.97
C ILE A 320 8.29 20.32 2.61
N SER A 321 8.67 19.93 1.39
CA SER A 321 10.07 19.93 0.94
C SER A 321 10.65 21.33 0.71
N VAL A 322 9.81 22.32 0.41
CA VAL A 322 10.21 23.72 0.23
C VAL A 322 10.28 24.47 1.56
N PHE A 323 9.35 24.17 2.49
CA PHE A 323 9.25 24.92 3.74
C PHE A 323 9.97 24.27 4.93
N PHE A 324 10.28 22.97 4.85
CA PHE A 324 10.95 22.25 5.92
C PHE A 324 12.19 21.55 5.37
N ASP A 325 13.36 22.04 5.77
CA ASP A 325 14.63 21.41 5.42
C ASP A 325 14.80 20.09 6.17
N ALA A 326 15.22 19.05 5.45
CA ALA A 326 15.59 17.80 6.08
C ALA A 326 16.94 17.95 6.80
N PRO A 327 17.05 17.57 8.09
CA PRO A 327 18.28 17.74 8.84
C PRO A 327 19.45 16.99 8.19
N LEU A 328 20.63 17.61 8.21
CA LEU A 328 21.92 17.02 7.85
C LEU A 328 22.88 17.39 8.98
N GLU A 329 23.33 16.40 9.74
CA GLU A 329 24.31 16.62 10.80
C GLU A 329 25.73 16.74 10.24
N GLY A 330 26.72 16.94 11.10
CA GLY A 330 28.12 16.94 10.70
C GLY A 330 28.58 15.61 10.08
N PRO A 331 29.76 15.59 9.44
CA PRO A 331 30.32 14.37 8.85
C PRO A 331 30.49 13.30 9.92
N ALA A 332 30.30 12.04 9.54
CA ALA A 332 30.46 10.93 10.47
C ALA A 332 31.92 10.81 10.98
N ASP A 333 32.07 10.93 12.30
CA ASP A 333 33.30 10.63 13.03
C ASP A 333 33.11 9.38 13.91
N PRO A 334 33.81 8.27 13.62
CA PRO A 334 33.76 7.05 14.44
C PRO A 334 34.37 7.21 15.85
N SER A 335 35.23 8.22 16.05
CA SER A 335 35.91 8.49 17.33
C SER A 335 35.07 9.34 18.30
N HIS A 336 34.08 10.07 17.78
CA HIS A 336 33.21 10.94 18.58
C HIS A 336 31.74 10.51 18.46
N PRO A 337 31.25 9.63 19.35
CA PRO A 337 29.83 9.26 19.38
C PRO A 337 28.94 10.44 19.74
N THR A 338 27.86 10.63 18.96
CA THR A 338 26.81 11.61 19.29
C THR A 338 26.09 11.22 20.57
N ASN A 339 25.96 12.18 21.49
CA ASN A 339 25.15 12.03 22.68
C ASN A 339 24.02 13.10 22.71
N PRO A 340 22.73 12.72 22.62
CA PRO A 340 22.20 11.36 22.49
C PRO A 340 22.12 10.90 21.01
N ALA A 341 22.62 9.71 20.69
CA ALA A 341 22.36 9.05 19.41
C ALA A 341 20.89 8.55 19.40
N LYS A 342 20.01 9.24 18.69
CA LYS A 342 18.58 8.89 18.60
C LYS A 342 18.28 8.27 17.25
N ALA A 343 17.61 7.11 17.27
CA ALA A 343 17.08 6.50 16.07
C ALA A 343 15.96 7.38 15.47
N PRO A 344 15.66 7.23 14.17
CA PRO A 344 14.49 7.83 13.55
C PRO A 344 13.21 7.57 14.36
N TRP A 345 12.24 8.49 14.28
CA TRP A 345 11.02 8.45 15.11
C TRP A 345 10.28 7.09 15.09
N TYR A 346 10.29 6.39 13.96
CA TYR A 346 9.65 5.08 13.79
C TYR A 346 10.45 3.91 14.39
N PHE A 347 11.69 4.14 14.83
CA PHE A 347 12.53 3.19 15.57
C PHE A 347 12.70 3.56 17.05
N LEU A 348 12.26 4.73 17.51
CA LEU A 348 12.43 5.14 18.91
C LEU A 348 11.83 4.13 19.89
N GLY A 349 10.63 3.62 19.63
CA GLY A 349 10.02 2.60 20.50
C GLY A 349 10.84 1.30 20.56
N LEU A 350 11.49 0.92 19.47
CA LEU A 350 12.40 -0.22 19.42
C LEU A 350 13.70 0.08 20.20
N GLN A 351 14.26 1.27 20.01
CA GLN A 351 15.46 1.73 20.71
C GLN A 351 15.28 1.72 22.23
N GLU A 352 14.19 2.31 22.73
CA GLU A 352 13.86 2.33 24.16
C GLU A 352 13.75 0.90 24.70
N LEU A 353 13.10 0.01 23.97
CA LEU A 353 12.95 -1.38 24.36
C LEU A 353 14.29 -2.13 24.40
N THR A 354 15.17 -1.89 23.43
CA THR A 354 16.53 -2.46 23.41
C THR A 354 17.45 -1.89 24.49
N SER A 355 17.13 -0.71 25.03
CA SER A 355 17.90 -0.12 26.13
C SER A 355 17.72 -0.89 27.44
N TYR A 356 16.58 -1.58 27.61
CA TYR A 356 16.34 -2.49 28.74
C TYR A 356 17.01 -3.85 28.53
N ASP A 357 16.75 -4.50 27.39
CA ASP A 357 17.38 -5.75 27.02
C ASP A 357 17.47 -5.88 25.49
N GLY A 358 18.67 -6.09 24.98
CA GLY A 358 18.94 -6.13 23.53
C GLY A 358 18.27 -7.33 22.83
N PHE A 359 18.15 -8.47 23.50
CA PHE A 359 17.57 -9.69 22.91
C PHE A 359 16.04 -9.63 22.91
N ILE A 360 15.44 -9.39 24.07
CA ILE A 360 14.00 -9.31 24.28
C ILE A 360 13.45 -8.12 23.50
N GLY A 361 14.09 -6.96 23.61
CA GLY A 361 13.64 -5.75 22.96
C GLY A 361 13.92 -5.67 21.48
N GLY A 362 15.06 -6.20 21.02
CA GLY A 362 15.46 -6.15 19.62
C GLY A 362 14.80 -7.23 18.76
N ILE A 363 14.56 -8.42 19.33
CA ILE A 363 14.20 -9.62 18.54
C ILE A 363 12.88 -10.22 18.99
N VAL A 364 12.74 -10.52 20.28
CA VAL A 364 11.58 -11.29 20.78
C VAL A 364 10.29 -10.51 20.63
N ILE A 365 10.23 -9.29 21.15
CA ILE A 365 9.01 -8.47 21.13
C ILE A 365 8.63 -8.07 19.70
N PRO A 366 9.54 -7.50 18.87
CA PRO A 366 9.22 -7.21 17.47
C PRO A 366 8.87 -8.46 16.67
N GLY A 367 9.54 -9.59 16.92
CA GLY A 367 9.26 -10.87 16.28
C GLY A 367 7.86 -11.40 16.60
N ILE A 368 7.43 -11.30 17.87
CA ILE A 368 6.07 -11.65 18.29
C ILE A 368 5.06 -10.69 17.65
N LEU A 369 5.30 -9.38 17.65
CA LEU A 369 4.41 -8.40 17.05
C LEU A 369 4.24 -8.64 15.54
N ALA A 370 5.35 -8.89 14.83
CA ALA A 370 5.34 -9.25 13.43
C ALA A 370 4.60 -10.57 13.20
N GLY A 371 4.84 -11.59 14.04
CA GLY A 371 4.18 -12.89 13.97
C GLY A 371 2.67 -12.81 14.22
N VAL A 372 2.23 -12.06 15.23
CA VAL A 372 0.81 -11.81 15.53
C VAL A 372 0.14 -11.05 14.40
N SER A 373 0.83 -10.05 13.84
CA SER A 373 0.35 -9.29 12.68
C SER A 373 0.22 -10.17 11.44
N CYS A 374 1.20 -11.03 11.16
CA CYS A 374 1.19 -11.93 10.00
C CYS A 374 0.25 -13.13 10.17
N SER A 375 -0.05 -13.54 11.40
CA SER A 375 -0.91 -14.69 11.66
C SER A 375 -2.35 -14.37 11.28
N CYS A 376 -2.84 -15.00 10.20
CA CYS A 376 -4.22 -14.86 9.74
C CYS A 376 -5.28 -15.39 10.72
N ARG A 377 -4.88 -16.12 11.77
CA ARG A 377 -5.78 -16.82 12.68
C ARG A 377 -6.10 -16.04 13.96
N THR A 378 -5.60 -14.81 14.12
CA THR A 378 -5.69 -14.09 15.39
C THR A 378 -7.08 -13.46 15.66
N LEU A 379 -7.59 -13.84 16.83
CA LEU A 379 -8.77 -13.41 17.59
C LEU A 379 -10.05 -13.06 16.80
N LYS A 380 -11.11 -13.85 17.07
CA LYS A 380 -12.52 -13.45 17.00
C LYS A 380 -12.82 -12.33 18.02
N LEU A 381 -12.06 -11.24 18.02
CA LEU A 381 -12.51 -9.99 18.63
C LEU A 381 -13.67 -9.50 17.76
N ARG A 382 -14.87 -9.95 18.12
CA ARG A 382 -16.13 -9.52 17.51
C ARG A 382 -16.37 -8.08 17.95
N TRP A 383 -15.68 -7.14 17.32
CA TRP A 383 -16.09 -5.74 17.35
C TRP A 383 -17.43 -5.67 16.62
N LYS A 384 -18.53 -5.73 17.37
CA LYS A 384 -19.86 -5.45 16.83
C LYS A 384 -19.84 -3.96 16.47
N PRO A 385 -19.88 -3.57 15.18
CA PRO A 385 -20.07 -2.17 14.86
C PRO A 385 -21.35 -1.73 15.54
N LEU A 386 -21.32 -0.58 16.22
CA LEU A 386 -22.51 0.06 16.78
C LEU A 386 -23.59 0.06 15.70
N ARG A 387 -24.62 -0.77 15.88
CA ARG A 387 -25.81 -0.73 15.04
C ARG A 387 -26.29 0.71 15.09
N LYS A 388 -26.37 1.35 13.93
CA LYS A 388 -27.14 2.60 13.81
C LYS A 388 -28.49 2.33 14.49
N PRO A 389 -28.97 3.22 15.38
CA PRO A 389 -30.31 3.07 15.92
C PRO A 389 -31.24 3.10 14.70
N THR A 390 -31.80 1.94 14.37
CA THR A 390 -32.92 1.86 13.44
C THR A 390 -34.01 2.66 14.10
N GLY A 391 -34.38 3.79 13.49
CA GLY A 391 -35.55 4.56 13.84
C GLY A 391 -36.77 3.66 13.74
N LYS A 392 -37.10 2.99 14.84
CA LYS A 392 -38.43 2.48 15.09
C LYS A 392 -39.06 3.48 16.03
N ILE A 393 -39.87 4.35 15.43
CA ILE A 393 -40.91 5.09 16.11
C ILE A 393 -41.71 4.04 16.89
N PHE A 394 -41.66 4.11 18.22
CA PHE A 394 -42.52 3.32 19.08
C PHE A 394 -43.96 3.82 18.90
N PRO A 395 -44.94 2.97 18.55
CA PRO A 395 -46.32 3.32 18.81
C PRO A 395 -46.58 3.12 20.31
N VAL A 396 -46.92 4.23 20.96
CA VAL A 396 -47.51 4.27 22.30
C VAL A 396 -48.90 3.65 22.21
N SER A 397 -49.12 2.53 22.89
CA SER A 397 -50.36 2.17 23.63
C SER A 397 -50.47 0.66 23.84
N GLY A 398 -50.91 0.25 25.04
CA GLY A 398 -51.44 -1.09 25.29
C GLY A 398 -50.68 -1.92 26.32
N LEU A 399 -50.89 -1.61 27.60
CA LEU A 399 -50.68 -2.53 28.72
C LEU A 399 -51.29 -3.91 28.40
N ARG A 400 -50.51 -4.98 28.51
CA ARG A 400 -51.02 -6.25 29.05
C ARG A 400 -49.89 -7.08 29.66
N VAL A 401 -49.85 -7.05 30.98
CA VAL A 401 -49.11 -7.98 31.84
C VAL A 401 -49.71 -9.37 31.65
N ASN A 402 -48.88 -10.38 31.37
CA ASN A 402 -49.22 -11.73 31.76
C ASN A 402 -47.95 -12.51 32.11
N ALA A 403 -47.95 -12.97 33.36
CA ALA A 403 -46.94 -13.78 33.99
C ALA A 403 -46.86 -15.18 33.36
N GLY A 404 -45.65 -15.74 33.33
CA GLY A 404 -45.41 -17.09 32.85
C GLY A 404 -43.97 -17.53 33.14
N LEU A 405 -43.67 -17.76 34.42
CA LEU A 405 -42.49 -18.52 34.83
C LEU A 405 -42.53 -19.92 34.19
N LYS A 406 -41.43 -20.34 33.58
CA LYS A 406 -41.13 -21.78 33.43
C LYS A 406 -39.63 -22.03 33.58
N MET A 407 -39.22 -22.29 34.82
CA MET A 407 -37.99 -23.01 35.15
C MET A 407 -38.03 -24.40 34.50
N ARG A 408 -36.91 -24.83 33.91
CA ARG A 408 -36.61 -26.25 33.70
C ARG A 408 -35.14 -26.52 34.05
N SER A 409 -34.98 -26.97 35.29
CA SER A 409 -34.20 -28.10 35.79
C SER A 409 -32.98 -28.57 34.97
N SER A 410 -31.82 -28.45 35.63
CA SER A 410 -30.61 -29.25 35.42
C SER A 410 -30.85 -30.73 35.70
N SER A 411 -30.29 -31.62 34.90
CA SER A 411 -29.95 -32.98 35.33
C SER A 411 -28.68 -33.43 34.61
N ALA A 412 -27.73 -33.87 35.44
CA ALA A 412 -26.41 -34.33 35.09
C ALA A 412 -26.43 -35.68 34.35
N CYS A 413 -25.40 -35.92 33.53
CA CYS A 413 -24.92 -37.27 33.25
C CYS A 413 -23.41 -37.21 33.01
N ILE A 414 -22.66 -37.63 34.03
CA ILE A 414 -21.24 -38.00 34.00
C ILE A 414 -21.20 -39.54 34.05
N CYS A 415 -20.12 -40.11 33.49
CA CYS A 415 -19.68 -41.52 33.43
C CYS A 415 -20.16 -42.31 32.21
N SER A 416 -19.36 -43.22 31.64
CA SER A 416 -17.92 -43.52 31.69
C SER A 416 -17.76 -44.62 30.63
N CYS A 417 -16.69 -44.60 29.82
CA CYS A 417 -16.32 -45.77 29.04
C CYS A 417 -14.80 -45.91 29.03
N LEU A 418 -14.35 -46.92 29.79
CA LEU A 418 -13.01 -47.45 29.90
C LEU A 418 -12.94 -48.71 29.01
N ARG A 419 -12.01 -48.72 28.06
CA ARG A 419 -11.17 -49.88 27.75
C ARG A 419 -9.90 -49.43 27.06
#